data_AF-A0A085ABD8-F1
#
_entry.id   AF-A0A085ABD8-F1
#
_cell.length_a   1.000
_cell.length_b   1.000
_cell.length_c   1.000
_cell.angle_alpha   90.00
_cell.angle_beta   90.00
_cell.angle_gamma   90.00
#
_symmetry.space_group_name_H-M   'P 1'
#
loop_
_entity.id
_entity.type
_entity.pdbx_description
1 polymer ?
#
loop_
_entity_poly.entity_id
_entity_poly.type
_entity_poly.pdbx_seq_one_letter_code
_entity_poly.pdbx_strand_id
1 'polypeptide(L)'
;MKYVVSDGATLSFPDGTKFELKQGIHNGSDFPAHVKKHWAFEAYARPLDDSDLEKEKNTEGLSSRLAELEKENTDLKAKVTEHEKTIADQVTEITDLKAKVAPEGGNSADTDKTDITGGKGEKNDKKQQAAN
;
A
#
# COMPACT_ATOMS: atom_id res chain seq x y z
N MET A 1 27.56 -4.09 27.75
CA MET A 1 26.08 -4.07 27.70
C MET A 1 25.61 -2.65 27.99
N LYS A 2 24.74 -2.08 27.17
CA LYS A 2 24.16 -0.73 27.35
C LYS A 2 22.83 -0.83 28.09
N TYR A 3 22.38 0.27 28.66
CA TYR A 3 21.06 0.38 29.30
C TYR A 3 20.33 1.60 28.73
N VAL A 4 19.02 1.50 28.62
CA VAL A 4 18.15 2.64 28.36
C VAL A 4 17.42 3.00 29.66
N VAL A 5 17.54 4.26 30.05
CA VAL A 5 16.86 4.85 31.19
C VAL A 5 15.64 5.60 30.68
N SER A 6 14.44 5.13 31.03
CA SER A 6 13.16 5.67 30.52
C SER A 6 12.81 7.03 31.12
N ASP A 7 13.11 7.24 32.40
CA ASP A 7 12.84 8.49 33.13
C ASP A 7 13.97 8.78 34.12
N GLY A 8 14.22 10.08 34.36
CA GLY A 8 15.25 10.53 35.29
C GLY A 8 14.85 10.25 36.74
N ALA A 9 15.73 9.63 37.52
CA ALA A 9 15.44 9.26 38.90
C ALA A 9 16.67 9.33 39.80
N THR A 10 16.47 9.62 41.09
CA THR A 10 17.55 9.55 42.09
C THR A 10 17.34 8.34 42.99
N LEU A 11 18.25 7.38 42.91
CA LEU A 11 18.27 6.21 43.80
C LEU A 11 18.95 6.60 45.11
N SER A 12 18.28 6.35 46.23
CA SER A 12 18.81 6.61 47.58
C SER A 12 19.15 5.30 48.26
N PHE A 13 20.36 5.19 48.81
CA PHE A 13 20.88 3.97 49.42
C PHE A 13 20.85 4.02 50.95
N PRO A 14 20.89 2.87 51.64
CA PRO A 14 20.87 2.82 53.11
C PRO A 14 22.06 3.50 53.80
N ASP A 15 23.18 3.65 53.11
CA ASP A 15 24.37 4.38 53.58
C ASP A 15 24.22 5.91 53.47
N GLY A 16 23.06 6.39 53.00
CA GLY A 16 22.77 7.81 52.78
C GLY A 16 23.30 8.35 51.45
N THR A 17 24.01 7.53 50.66
CA THR A 17 24.47 7.94 49.33
C THR A 17 23.30 7.98 48.35
N LYS A 18 23.48 8.76 47.29
CA LYS A 18 22.48 8.93 46.23
C LYS A 18 23.14 8.80 44.87
N PHE A 19 22.44 8.18 43.93
CA PHE A 19 22.88 8.04 42.55
C PHE A 19 21.79 8.53 41.60
N GLU A 20 22.16 9.42 40.69
CA GLU A 20 21.23 9.98 39.70
C GLU A 20 21.26 9.14 38.41
N LEU A 21 20.11 8.58 38.05
CA LEU A 21 19.83 8.02 36.74
C LEU A 21 19.37 9.15 35.82
N LYS A 22 20.16 9.43 34.78
CA LYS A 22 19.79 10.39 33.74
C LYS A 22 19.01 9.67 32.65
N GLN A 23 17.97 10.30 32.12
CA GLN A 23 17.22 9.73 30.99
C GLN A 23 18.13 9.52 29.77
N GLY A 24 17.93 8.44 29.02
CA GLY A 24 18.66 8.15 27.77
C GLY A 24 19.47 6.85 27.81
N ILE A 25 20.39 6.70 26.84
CA ILE A 25 21.20 5.49 26.67
C ILE A 25 22.57 5.67 27.34
N HIS A 26 22.90 4.75 28.23
CA HIS A 26 24.14 4.77 29.02
C HIS A 26 24.90 3.45 28.87
N ASN A 27 26.21 3.50 29.09
CA ASN A 27 27.01 2.28 29.12
C ASN A 27 26.82 1.57 30.45
N GLY A 28 26.86 0.25 30.45
CA GLY A 28 26.81 -0.52 31.69
C GLY A 28 27.97 -0.22 32.64
N SER A 29 29.07 0.37 32.18
CA SER A 29 30.16 0.86 33.03
C SER A 29 29.77 2.08 33.87
N ASP A 30 28.78 2.84 33.42
CA ASP A 30 28.34 4.09 34.05
C ASP A 30 27.51 3.80 35.31
N PHE A 31 27.01 2.57 35.43
CA PHE A 31 26.28 2.09 36.60
C PHE A 31 27.14 1.13 37.43
N PRO A 32 27.57 1.55 38.64
CA PRO A 32 28.22 0.68 39.60
C PRO A 32 27.38 -0.56 39.95
N ALA A 33 28.02 -1.63 40.43
CA ALA A 33 27.34 -2.88 40.76
C ALA A 33 26.27 -2.71 41.85
N HIS A 34 26.47 -1.81 42.82
CA HIS A 34 25.46 -1.53 43.86
C HIS A 34 24.23 -0.81 43.29
N VAL A 35 24.41 0.04 42.28
CA VAL A 35 23.31 0.73 41.57
C VAL A 35 22.46 -0.28 40.82
N LYS A 36 23.09 -1.19 40.06
CA LYS A 36 22.36 -2.23 39.32
C LYS A 36 21.58 -3.20 40.22
N LYS A 37 22.03 -3.41 41.45
CA LYS A 37 21.36 -4.25 42.46
C LYS A 37 20.26 -3.53 43.23
N HIS A 38 20.11 -2.22 43.04
CA HIS A 38 19.10 -1.44 43.73
C HIS A 38 17.70 -1.86 43.26
N TRP A 39 16.77 -2.04 44.20
CA TRP A 39 15.42 -2.57 43.91
C TRP A 39 14.64 -1.74 42.88
N ALA A 40 14.87 -0.44 42.83
CA ALA A 40 14.23 0.46 41.88
C ALA A 40 14.98 0.59 40.54
N PHE A 41 16.18 0.01 40.39
CA PHE A 41 16.99 0.22 39.18
C PHE A 41 16.28 -0.29 37.92
N GLU A 42 15.72 -1.50 37.96
CA GLU A 42 15.01 -2.11 36.81
C GLU A 42 13.70 -1.40 36.45
N ALA A 43 13.14 -0.59 37.36
CA ALA A 43 11.96 0.22 37.07
C ALA A 43 12.27 1.42 36.17
N TYR A 44 13.51 1.91 36.20
CA TYR A 44 13.96 3.08 35.44
C TYR A 44 14.91 2.73 34.31
N ALA A 45 15.73 1.69 34.47
CA ALA A 45 16.78 1.30 33.56
C ALA A 45 16.61 -0.16 33.14
N ARG A 46 16.49 -0.40 31.83
CA ARG A 46 16.48 -1.75 31.25
C ARG A 46 17.69 -1.96 30.36
N PRO A 47 18.25 -3.19 30.29
CA PRO A 47 19.32 -3.48 29.35
C PRO A 47 18.81 -3.24 27.92
N LEU A 48 19.62 -2.56 27.13
CA LEU A 48 19.40 -2.43 25.70
C LEU A 48 19.97 -3.68 25.05
N ASP A 49 19.09 -4.56 24.59
CA ASP A 49 19.46 -5.82 23.94
C ASP A 49 19.60 -5.65 22.42
N ASP A 50 20.16 -6.67 21.77
CA ASP A 50 20.35 -6.66 20.31
C ASP A 50 19.00 -6.58 19.59
N SER A 51 17.90 -7.03 20.21
CA SER A 51 16.56 -6.98 19.59
C SER A 51 16.03 -5.55 19.46
N ASP A 52 16.37 -4.66 20.40
CA ASP A 52 16.02 -3.25 20.31
C ASP A 52 16.83 -2.50 19.24
N LEU A 53 18.10 -2.88 19.05
CA LEU A 53 18.94 -2.39 17.95
C LEU A 53 18.41 -2.86 16.58
N GLU A 54 17.94 -4.09 16.48
CA GLU A 54 17.36 -4.62 15.24
C GLU A 54 16.01 -3.96 14.90
N LYS A 55 15.19 -3.58 15.90
CA LYS A 55 13.97 -2.78 15.67
C LYS A 55 14.30 -1.43 15.05
N GLU A 56 15.34 -0.75 15.52
CA GLU A 56 15.75 0.57 15.00
C GLU A 56 16.23 0.47 13.54
N LYS A 57 17.07 -0.52 13.21
CA LYS A 57 17.44 -0.80 11.80
C LYS A 57 16.24 -1.11 10.93
N ASN A 58 15.26 -1.85 11.45
CA ASN A 58 14.05 -2.16 10.71
C ASN A 58 13.20 -0.90 10.46
N THR A 59 13.20 0.08 11.37
CA THR A 59 12.49 1.36 11.15
C THR A 59 13.09 2.20 10.03
N GLU A 60 14.42 2.25 9.88
CA GLU A 60 15.07 2.93 8.76
C GLU A 60 14.74 2.26 7.41
N GLY A 61 14.74 0.93 7.39
CA GLY A 61 14.33 0.15 6.21
C GLY A 61 12.85 0.40 5.83
N LEU A 62 11.96 0.48 6.82
CA LEU A 62 10.55 0.78 6.61
C LEU A 62 10.34 2.20 6.09
N SER A 63 11.05 3.20 6.63
CA SER A 63 10.97 4.59 6.13
C SER A 63 11.44 4.71 4.69
N SER A 64 12.52 4.01 4.33
CA SER A 64 13.04 4.01 2.96
C SER A 64 12.04 3.39 2.00
N ARG A 65 11.42 2.27 2.39
CA ARG A 65 10.39 1.60 1.60
C ARG A 65 9.11 2.42 1.47
N LEU A 66 8.74 3.18 2.50
CA LEU A 66 7.60 4.09 2.44
C LEU A 66 7.85 5.21 1.42
N ALA A 67 9.02 5.82 1.43
CA ALA A 67 9.40 6.85 0.45
C ALA A 67 9.40 6.31 -0.99
N GLU A 68 9.87 5.07 -1.20
CA GLU A 68 9.84 4.41 -2.51
C GLU A 68 8.40 4.15 -2.98
N LEU A 69 7.53 3.64 -2.10
CA LEU A 69 6.13 3.41 -2.40
C LEU A 69 5.36 4.72 -2.68
N GLU A 70 5.66 5.80 -1.95
CA GLU A 70 5.06 7.12 -2.23
C GLU A 70 5.44 7.63 -3.61
N LYS A 71 6.73 7.49 -3.99
CA LYS A 71 7.21 7.85 -5.33
C LYS A 71 6.52 7.03 -6.41
N GLU A 72 6.43 5.71 -6.25
CA GLU A 72 5.73 4.84 -7.20
C GLU A 72 4.25 5.23 -7.34
N ASN A 73 3.59 5.58 -6.23
CA ASN A 73 2.21 6.03 -6.24
C ASN A 73 2.03 7.34 -7.01
N THR A 74 2.95 8.29 -6.87
CA THR A 74 2.92 9.55 -7.63
C THR A 74 3.12 9.32 -9.13
N ASP A 75 4.05 8.44 -9.51
CA ASP A 75 4.32 8.10 -10.91
C ASP A 75 3.12 7.39 -11.54
N LEU A 76 2.50 6.44 -10.83
CA LEU A 76 1.31 5.73 -11.30
C LEU A 76 0.12 6.69 -11.50
N LYS A 77 -0.10 7.62 -10.58
CA LYS A 77 -1.15 8.65 -10.73
C LYS A 77 -0.92 9.55 -11.94
N ALA A 78 0.33 9.94 -12.21
CA ALA A 78 0.67 10.71 -13.39
C ALA A 78 0.36 9.95 -14.68
N LYS A 79 0.74 8.66 -14.76
CA LYS A 79 0.42 7.79 -15.90
C LYS A 79 -1.08 7.61 -16.12
N VAL A 80 -1.87 7.45 -15.05
CA VAL A 80 -3.33 7.37 -15.15
C VAL A 80 -3.90 8.65 -15.77
N THR A 81 -3.46 9.82 -15.30
CA THR A 81 -3.90 11.12 -15.84
C THR A 81 -3.55 11.27 -17.32
N GLU A 82 -2.35 10.84 -17.72
CA GLU A 82 -1.91 10.88 -19.12
C GLU A 82 -2.75 9.94 -20.01
N HIS A 83 -3.02 8.73 -19.55
CA HIS A 83 -3.85 7.78 -20.27
C HIS A 83 -5.31 8.27 -20.39
N GLU A 84 -5.87 8.87 -19.34
CA GLU A 84 -7.22 9.47 -19.38
C GLU A 84 -7.31 10.58 -20.43
N LYS A 85 -6.30 11.45 -20.51
CA LYS A 85 -6.22 12.48 -21.55
C LYS A 85 -6.16 11.85 -22.95
N THR A 86 -5.31 10.84 -23.13
CA THR A 86 -5.18 10.14 -24.42
C THR A 86 -6.50 9.53 -24.86
N ILE A 87 -7.24 8.91 -23.93
CA ILE A 87 -8.57 8.36 -24.21
C ILE A 87 -9.54 9.47 -24.63
N ALA A 88 -9.55 10.61 -23.94
CA ALA A 88 -10.42 11.74 -24.28
C ALA A 88 -10.13 12.30 -25.68
N ASP A 89 -8.85 12.43 -26.04
CA ASP A 89 -8.42 12.88 -27.36
C ASP A 89 -8.87 11.88 -28.44
N GLN A 90 -8.68 10.57 -28.22
CA GLN A 90 -9.12 9.51 -29.13
C GLN A 90 -10.64 9.45 -29.30
N VAL A 91 -11.40 9.63 -28.21
CA VAL A 91 -12.87 9.69 -28.27
C VAL A 91 -13.35 10.86 -29.11
N THR A 92 -12.69 12.02 -28.99
CA THR A 92 -12.99 13.20 -29.80
C THR A 92 -12.71 12.93 -31.27
N GLU A 93 -11.55 12.36 -31.61
CA GLU A 93 -11.18 11.99 -32.98
C GLU A 93 -12.16 10.99 -33.61
N ILE A 94 -12.54 9.94 -32.87
CA ILE A 94 -13.53 8.95 -33.33
C ILE A 94 -14.87 9.62 -33.62
N THR A 95 -15.29 10.57 -32.78
CA THR A 95 -16.56 11.29 -32.95
C THR A 95 -16.53 12.16 -34.21
N ASP A 96 -15.44 12.89 -34.43
CA ASP A 96 -15.23 13.73 -35.62
C ASP A 96 -15.17 12.89 -36.90
N LEU A 97 -14.44 11.78 -36.88
CA LEU A 97 -14.38 10.85 -38.01
C LEU A 97 -15.77 10.29 -38.32
N LYS A 98 -16.51 9.83 -37.30
CA LYS A 98 -17.88 9.32 -37.47
C LYS A 98 -18.82 10.35 -38.10
N ALA A 99 -18.69 11.63 -37.75
CA ALA A 99 -19.47 12.70 -38.37
C ALA A 99 -19.13 12.89 -39.85
N LYS A 100 -17.86 12.73 -40.25
CA LYS A 100 -17.40 12.85 -41.65
C LYS A 100 -17.80 11.68 -42.54
N VAL A 101 -17.97 10.48 -41.99
CA VAL A 101 -18.43 9.29 -42.75
C VAL A 101 -19.95 9.12 -42.73
N ALA A 102 -20.69 9.98 -42.02
CA ALA A 102 -22.15 9.98 -42.10
C ALA A 102 -22.55 10.49 -43.51
N PRO A 103 -23.26 9.69 -44.32
CA PRO A 103 -23.60 10.07 -45.69
C PRO A 103 -24.53 11.28 -45.68
N GLU A 104 -24.16 12.34 -46.40
CA GLU A 104 -25.09 13.41 -46.77
C GLU A 104 -26.12 12.84 -47.76
N GLY A 105 -27.38 12.71 -47.34
CA GLY A 105 -28.46 12.32 -48.24
C GLY A 105 -29.72 11.84 -47.52
N GLY A 106 -30.64 12.75 -47.25
CA GLY A 106 -32.00 12.41 -46.83
C GLY A 106 -32.86 11.91 -47.99
N ASN A 107 -33.83 11.06 -47.64
CA ASN A 107 -35.14 10.85 -48.28
C ASN A 107 -35.21 10.12 -49.64
N SER A 108 -35.56 8.83 -49.58
CA SER A 108 -36.52 8.24 -50.52
C SER A 108 -37.38 7.23 -49.76
N ALA A 109 -38.60 7.64 -49.42
CA ALA A 109 -39.67 6.70 -49.13
C ALA A 109 -40.04 6.02 -50.45
N ASP A 110 -39.85 4.70 -50.54
CA ASP A 110 -40.68 3.91 -51.44
C ASP A 110 -40.83 2.48 -50.92
N THR A 111 -42.06 2.04 -51.05
CA THR A 111 -42.71 0.81 -50.61
C THR A 111 -42.06 -0.46 -51.17
N ASP A 112 -42.01 -1.54 -50.39
CA ASP A 112 -42.86 -2.72 -50.69
C ASP A 112 -42.76 -3.80 -49.58
N LYS A 113 -43.90 -4.01 -48.92
CA LYS A 113 -44.55 -5.30 -48.66
C LYS A 113 -43.73 -6.48 -48.10
N THR A 114 -44.06 -6.81 -46.85
CA THR A 114 -44.14 -8.17 -46.32
C THR A 114 -44.78 -9.15 -47.32
N ASP A 115 -44.10 -10.25 -47.70
CA ASP A 115 -44.68 -11.60 -47.59
C ASP A 115 -43.65 -12.73 -47.75
N ILE A 116 -43.98 -13.83 -47.11
CA ILE A 116 -43.32 -15.11 -46.88
C ILE A 116 -43.38 -16.00 -48.14
N THR A 117 -42.26 -16.64 -48.51
CA THR A 117 -42.19 -18.00 -49.08
C THR A 117 -40.74 -18.47 -48.90
N GLY A 118 -40.36 -19.60 -48.29
CA GLY A 118 -41.02 -20.90 -48.22
C GLY A 118 -40.08 -21.97 -48.79
N GLY A 119 -39.25 -22.60 -47.93
CA GLY A 119 -38.89 -24.02 -48.03
C GLY A 119 -37.73 -24.48 -48.93
N LYS A 120 -36.64 -24.96 -48.30
CA LYS A 120 -36.05 -26.31 -48.44
C LYS A 120 -34.90 -26.41 -47.42
N GLY A 121 -35.04 -27.15 -46.32
CA GLY A 121 -34.83 -28.60 -46.24
C GLY A 121 -33.32 -28.85 -46.20
N GLU A 122 -32.70 -29.09 -45.05
CA GLU A 122 -32.37 -30.46 -44.63
C GLU A 122 -32.20 -30.58 -43.10
N LYS A 123 -32.82 -31.62 -42.55
CA LYS A 123 -32.72 -32.09 -41.18
C LYS A 123 -31.42 -32.89 -41.01
N ASN A 124 -30.70 -32.72 -39.91
CA ASN A 124 -30.17 -33.89 -39.23
C ASN A 124 -30.07 -33.66 -37.71
N ASP A 125 -30.85 -34.46 -37.00
CA ASP A 125 -30.97 -34.52 -35.56
C ASP A 125 -29.73 -35.17 -34.92
N LYS A 126 -29.18 -34.58 -33.86
CA LYS A 126 -28.51 -35.36 -32.81
C LYS A 126 -28.62 -34.70 -31.44
N LYS A 127 -29.73 -35.02 -30.76
CA LYS A 127 -29.95 -34.87 -29.32
C LYS A 127 -28.80 -35.56 -28.56
N GLN A 128 -28.03 -34.81 -27.78
CA GLN A 128 -27.33 -35.37 -26.61
C GLN A 128 -28.31 -35.31 -25.44
N GLN A 129 -28.81 -36.48 -25.04
CA GLN A 129 -29.49 -36.66 -23.75
C GLN A 129 -28.44 -37.03 -22.71
N ALA A 130 -28.46 -36.28 -21.61
CA ALA A 130 -27.85 -36.66 -20.35
C ALA A 130 -28.56 -37.90 -19.77
N ALA A 131 -27.79 -38.79 -19.15
CA ALA A 131 -28.29 -39.82 -18.27
C ALA A 131 -27.53 -39.74 -16.94
N ASN A 132 -28.32 -39.77 -15.85
CA ASN A 132 -27.90 -40.14 -14.50
C ASN A 132 -27.40 -41.59 -14.46
#